data_AF-A0A3R7WJ63-F1
#
_entry.id   AF-A0A3R7WJ63-F1
#
_cell.length_a   1.000
_cell.length_b   1.000
_cell.length_c   1.000
_cell.angle_alpha   90.00
_cell.angle_beta   90.00
_cell.angle_gamma   90.00
#
_symmetry.space_group_name_H-M   'P 1'
#
loop_
_entity.id
_entity.type
_entity.pdbx_description
1 polymer ?
#
loop_
_entity_poly.entity_id
_entity_poly.type
_entity_poly.pdbx_seq_one_letter_code
_entity_poly.pdbx_strand_id
1 'polypeptide(L)'
;MRYKYRFTPSCFHCHLTSPKIPMSVAPHLLKRQASSFKDRIQHAHNSRDLWAIGTTIVIGGQFISWNSGLTVGAAEYGVAVVIMGVAYTCLACCMAEMSSMLPFAGGVYGLSRCTMGFSIGFVLGCCEVLEYAMYVATMNVTLSKLVVVRWPSVQPFQPWTWVVANGFSLSLLTVGGKVFWKFNLVLAMMLVVQVLVYCLGSAPFADMKAYATAAAPSTTTAFAWFKQFPVSSWFYVGIEAINTLCNEVDDPKNSIPRGQVACLATMVVTGVSIFLTAISCPPGMADLKTSLAVFNGGYTHFFGLSLADATMLSIPACFACIPGFLLCMANIMSSMAESKLIPYALHRRSATFGTPVRAVVVSILLSLGLSFVVHHIPNADTTMYNLSLSFGTLAYVSQCIGYIFLHRRYKTMKRTFNSPFGVPGAVVAITIFAASFVSLVSLQLDSARANVCFVTTLAVLTLYYHVYAKRRQTISDDERKILFFVHVGTYVDGPTWHFQVRW
;
A
#
# COMPACT_ATOMS: atom_id res chain seq x y z
N MET A 1 56.63 -2.99 -15.35
CA MET A 1 57.27 -2.92 -14.01
C MET A 1 56.52 -3.83 -13.06
N ARG A 2 57.10 -5.00 -12.72
CA ARG A 2 56.56 -5.97 -11.75
C ARG A 2 57.44 -5.90 -10.50
N TYR A 3 56.89 -5.56 -9.34
CA TYR A 3 57.59 -5.73 -8.07
C TYR A 3 57.09 -6.98 -7.37
N LYS A 4 57.96 -8.00 -7.33
CA LYS A 4 57.89 -9.17 -6.45
C LYS A 4 58.48 -8.77 -5.10
N TYR A 5 57.76 -8.96 -4.01
CA TYR A 5 58.37 -8.99 -2.68
C TYR A 5 58.67 -10.44 -2.28
N ARG A 6 59.94 -10.67 -1.96
CA ARG A 6 60.55 -11.94 -1.54
C ARG A 6 60.49 -11.95 -0.01
N PHE A 7 59.85 -12.97 0.59
CA PHE A 7 59.92 -13.19 2.03
C PHE A 7 61.13 -14.10 2.35
N THR A 8 61.99 -13.66 3.25
CA THR A 8 63.00 -14.48 3.94
C THR A 8 62.68 -14.49 5.44
N PRO A 9 62.76 -15.63 6.15
CA PRO A 9 62.42 -15.72 7.55
C PRO A 9 63.67 -15.58 8.43
N SER A 10 63.61 -14.70 9.43
CA SER A 10 64.51 -14.80 10.59
C SER A 10 63.81 -14.26 11.83
N CYS A 11 63.70 -15.14 12.82
CA CYS A 11 63.11 -14.95 14.14
C CYS A 11 63.76 -13.78 14.89
N PHE A 12 62.96 -12.97 15.59
CA PHE A 12 63.29 -12.46 16.92
C PHE A 12 62.00 -12.08 17.66
N HIS A 13 61.75 -12.74 18.80
CA HIS A 13 60.74 -12.36 19.79
C HIS A 13 61.10 -10.99 20.41
N CYS A 14 60.18 -10.01 20.37
CA CYS A 14 60.14 -8.95 21.37
C CYS A 14 58.77 -8.25 21.43
N HIS A 15 58.15 -8.37 22.61
CA HIS A 15 57.22 -7.48 23.31
C HIS A 15 56.25 -6.55 22.55
N LEU A 16 54.96 -6.78 22.83
CA LEU A 16 53.82 -5.85 22.75
C LEU A 16 54.18 -4.40 23.13
N THR A 17 54.06 -3.47 22.19
CA THR A 17 53.64 -2.08 22.43
C THR A 17 52.98 -1.52 21.17
N SER A 18 51.71 -1.09 21.28
CA SER A 18 50.95 -0.46 20.19
C SER A 18 51.39 0.99 19.98
N PRO A 19 51.68 1.46 18.76
CA PRO A 19 51.82 2.89 18.50
C PRO A 19 50.44 3.54 18.37
N LYS A 20 50.11 4.42 19.32
CA LYS A 20 48.94 5.30 19.27
C LYS A 20 49.12 6.31 18.14
N ILE A 21 48.33 6.18 17.07
CA ILE A 21 48.15 7.23 16.06
C ILE A 21 47.16 8.26 16.65
N PRO A 22 47.50 9.55 16.76
CA PRO A 22 46.57 10.55 17.25
C PRO A 22 45.57 10.92 16.12
N MET A 23 44.36 10.35 16.18
CA MET A 23 43.20 10.86 15.45
C MET A 23 42.74 12.19 16.07
N SER A 24 43.40 13.29 15.70
CA SER A 24 42.84 14.63 15.86
C SER A 24 41.83 14.88 14.74
N VAL A 25 40.64 14.28 14.84
CA VAL A 25 39.50 14.66 14.01
C VAL A 25 38.89 15.92 14.61
N ALA A 26 39.04 17.04 13.90
CA ALA A 26 38.49 18.33 14.29
C ALA A 26 36.97 18.22 14.55
N PRO A 27 36.48 18.47 15.78
CA PRO A 27 35.07 18.28 16.15
C PRO A 27 34.10 19.25 15.46
N HIS A 28 34.61 20.26 14.73
CA HIS A 28 33.79 21.28 14.09
C HIS A 28 33.28 20.89 12.69
N LEU A 29 33.89 19.92 12.00
CA LEU A 29 33.43 19.47 10.67
C LEU A 29 32.35 18.37 10.75
N LEU A 30 32.27 17.64 11.86
CA LEU A 30 31.16 16.70 12.12
C LEU A 30 29.85 17.40 12.52
N LYS A 31 29.90 18.69 12.89
CA LYS A 31 28.72 19.46 13.31
C LYS A 31 27.85 19.98 12.16
N ARG A 32 28.22 19.79 10.88
CA ARG A 32 27.50 20.41 9.75
C ARG A 32 26.88 19.47 8.71
N GLN A 33 26.95 18.15 8.91
CA GLN A 33 26.29 17.16 8.03
C GLN A 33 25.47 16.10 8.76
N ALA A 34 25.37 16.16 10.08
CA ALA A 34 24.59 15.24 10.90
C ALA A 34 23.21 15.80 11.29
N SER A 35 22.47 16.38 10.35
CA SER A 35 21.01 16.48 10.54
C SER A 35 20.44 15.17 10.02
N SER A 36 20.12 14.23 10.92
CA SER A 36 19.26 13.12 10.52
C SER A 36 18.00 13.72 9.91
N PHE A 37 17.45 13.12 8.84
CA PHE A 37 16.16 13.57 8.31
C PHE A 37 15.09 13.65 9.42
N LYS A 38 15.23 12.78 10.43
CA LYS A 38 14.44 12.75 11.67
C LYS A 38 14.47 14.07 12.48
N ASP A 39 15.57 14.83 12.45
CA ASP A 39 15.69 16.10 13.18
C ASP A 39 14.93 17.26 12.49
N ARG A 40 14.40 17.04 11.27
CA ARG A 40 13.65 18.05 10.51
C ARG A 40 12.14 17.87 10.56
N ILE A 41 11.64 16.79 11.16
CA ILE A 41 10.21 16.58 11.35
C ILE A 41 9.79 17.49 12.50
N GLN A 42 9.26 18.68 12.18
CA GLN A 42 8.74 19.61 13.20
C GLN A 42 7.54 19.02 13.97
N HIS A 43 6.93 17.94 13.48
CA HIS A 43 5.67 17.40 13.95
C HIS A 43 5.70 15.87 13.99
N ALA A 44 5.92 15.31 15.17
CA ALA A 44 5.83 13.88 15.45
C ALA A 44 4.37 13.38 15.36
N HIS A 45 4.10 12.41 14.49
CA HIS A 45 2.79 11.75 14.36
C HIS A 45 2.74 10.44 15.13
N ASN A 46 1.54 10.09 15.62
CA ASN A 46 1.33 8.97 16.55
C ASN A 46 0.50 7.84 15.91
N SER A 47 0.34 6.73 16.62
CA SER A 47 -0.47 5.58 16.17
C SER A 47 -1.91 5.93 15.79
N ARG A 48 -2.50 6.97 16.39
CA ARG A 48 -3.86 7.44 16.06
C ARG A 48 -3.92 8.07 14.66
N ASP A 49 -2.89 8.82 14.29
CA ASP A 49 -2.77 9.43 12.98
C ASP A 49 -2.57 8.35 11.90
N LEU A 50 -1.78 7.32 12.21
CA LEU A 50 -1.59 6.14 11.36
C LEU A 50 -2.85 5.29 11.20
N TRP A 51 -3.62 5.11 12.28
CA TRP A 51 -4.93 4.47 12.20
C TRP A 51 -5.86 5.25 11.27
N ALA A 52 -5.87 6.58 11.39
CA ALA A 52 -6.74 7.42 10.57
C ALA A 52 -6.37 7.35 9.09
N ILE A 53 -5.08 7.44 8.72
CA ILE A 53 -4.65 7.39 7.32
C ILE A 53 -4.83 6.01 6.71
N GLY A 54 -4.56 4.96 7.47
CA GLY A 54 -4.90 3.61 7.04
C GLY A 54 -6.41 3.47 6.78
N THR A 55 -7.24 3.94 7.71
CA THR A 55 -8.70 3.88 7.58
C THR A 55 -9.19 4.63 6.35
N THR A 56 -8.73 5.87 6.11
CA THR A 56 -9.13 6.64 4.92
C THR A 56 -8.64 6.02 3.62
N ILE A 57 -7.48 5.35 3.62
CA ILE A 57 -6.94 4.67 2.44
C ILE A 57 -7.86 3.51 1.98
N VAL A 58 -8.35 2.67 2.88
CA VAL A 58 -9.05 1.44 2.48
C VAL A 58 -10.58 1.58 2.51
N ILE A 59 -11.14 2.41 3.40
CA ILE A 59 -12.59 2.47 3.61
C ILE A 59 -13.36 2.87 2.33
N GLY A 60 -12.75 3.66 1.44
CA GLY A 60 -13.35 3.99 0.15
C GLY A 60 -13.67 2.75 -0.70
N GLY A 61 -12.80 1.72 -0.67
CA GLY A 61 -13.07 0.45 -1.33
C GLY A 61 -14.26 -0.32 -0.75
N GLN A 62 -14.67 -0.04 0.49
CA GLN A 62 -15.86 -0.66 1.10
C GLN A 62 -17.17 0.03 0.66
N PHE A 63 -17.10 1.23 0.09
CA PHE A 63 -18.27 1.98 -0.38
C PHE A 63 -18.61 1.67 -1.84
N ILE A 64 -17.65 1.16 -2.62
CA ILE A 64 -17.76 1.03 -4.08
C ILE A 64 -17.12 -0.27 -4.59
N SER A 65 -17.52 -0.71 -5.78
CA SER A 65 -16.86 -1.71 -6.64
C SER A 65 -16.81 -3.17 -6.16
N TRP A 66 -16.81 -3.45 -4.86
CA TRP A 66 -16.80 -4.83 -4.32
C TRP A 66 -18.08 -5.61 -4.68
N ASN A 67 -19.20 -4.91 -4.82
CA ASN A 67 -20.53 -5.45 -5.07
C ASN A 67 -20.62 -6.23 -6.40
N SER A 68 -19.72 -5.98 -7.35
CA SER A 68 -19.62 -6.77 -8.60
C SER A 68 -19.36 -8.27 -8.36
N GLY A 69 -18.74 -8.63 -7.24
CA GLY A 69 -18.51 -10.01 -6.84
C GLY A 69 -19.77 -10.78 -6.44
N LEU A 70 -20.90 -10.10 -6.15
CA LEU A 70 -22.18 -10.72 -5.78
C LEU A 70 -22.82 -11.52 -6.93
N THR A 71 -22.23 -11.49 -8.13
CA THR A 71 -22.66 -12.31 -9.28
C THR A 71 -22.67 -13.82 -9.00
N VAL A 72 -21.88 -14.30 -8.02
CA VAL A 72 -21.84 -15.72 -7.62
C VAL A 72 -22.77 -16.06 -6.44
N GLY A 73 -23.52 -15.08 -5.93
CA GLY A 73 -24.37 -15.22 -4.74
C GLY A 73 -23.73 -14.64 -3.48
N ALA A 74 -24.57 -14.26 -2.52
CA ALA A 74 -24.15 -13.58 -1.30
C ALA A 74 -23.37 -14.50 -0.34
N ALA A 75 -23.79 -15.76 -0.20
CA ALA A 75 -23.12 -16.70 0.71
C ALA A 75 -21.73 -17.07 0.17
N GLU A 76 -21.66 -17.40 -1.12
CA GLU A 76 -20.45 -17.81 -1.82
C GLU A 76 -19.44 -16.66 -1.84
N TYR A 77 -19.89 -15.46 -2.23
CA TYR A 77 -19.02 -14.29 -2.21
C TYR A 77 -18.64 -13.86 -0.78
N GLY A 78 -19.50 -14.06 0.21
CA GLY A 78 -19.17 -13.85 1.63
C GLY A 78 -18.00 -14.71 2.09
N VAL A 79 -17.92 -15.97 1.65
CA VAL A 79 -16.76 -16.84 1.90
C VAL A 79 -15.48 -16.27 1.28
N ALA A 80 -15.56 -15.70 0.07
CA ALA A 80 -14.41 -15.03 -0.56
C ALA A 80 -13.92 -13.83 0.26
N VAL A 81 -14.85 -12.99 0.73
CA VAL A 81 -14.55 -11.83 1.60
C VAL A 81 -13.84 -12.28 2.89
N VAL A 82 -14.32 -13.33 3.56
CA VAL A 82 -13.69 -13.86 4.78
C VAL A 82 -12.29 -14.40 4.49
N ILE A 83 -12.12 -15.23 3.46
CA ILE A 83 -10.81 -15.79 3.09
C ILE A 83 -9.82 -14.67 2.76
N MET A 84 -10.23 -13.66 2.00
CA MET A 84 -9.38 -12.51 1.69
C MET A 84 -9.06 -11.68 2.94
N GLY A 85 -10.03 -11.48 3.83
CA GLY A 85 -9.81 -10.82 5.13
C GLY A 85 -8.79 -11.54 6.00
N VAL A 86 -8.76 -12.88 5.98
CA VAL A 86 -7.72 -13.67 6.65
C VAL A 86 -6.34 -13.41 6.03
N ALA A 87 -6.24 -13.36 4.69
CA ALA A 87 -4.97 -13.09 4.01
C ALA A 87 -4.39 -11.71 4.37
N TYR A 88 -5.21 -10.65 4.32
CA TYR A 88 -4.79 -9.31 4.72
C TYR A 88 -4.51 -9.19 6.22
N THR A 89 -5.24 -9.91 7.07
CA THR A 89 -4.96 -9.99 8.51
C THR A 89 -3.58 -10.58 8.77
N CYS A 90 -3.28 -11.72 8.15
CA CYS A 90 -1.98 -12.34 8.26
C CYS A 90 -0.87 -11.43 7.71
N LEU A 91 -1.07 -10.81 6.54
CA LEU A 91 -0.12 -9.86 5.95
C LEU A 91 0.14 -8.68 6.90
N ALA A 92 -0.90 -8.02 7.38
CA ALA A 92 -0.79 -6.85 8.24
C ALA A 92 -0.07 -7.17 9.57
N CYS A 93 -0.37 -8.31 10.19
CA CYS A 93 0.35 -8.76 11.38
C CYS A 93 1.83 -9.06 11.11
N CYS A 94 2.16 -9.68 9.97
CA CYS A 94 3.55 -9.94 9.58
C CYS A 94 4.31 -8.62 9.33
N MET A 95 3.67 -7.67 8.65
CA MET A 95 4.26 -6.36 8.35
C MET A 95 4.40 -5.46 9.58
N ALA A 96 3.48 -5.58 10.53
CA ALA A 96 3.58 -4.95 11.83
C ALA A 96 4.81 -5.47 12.61
N GLU A 97 5.04 -6.78 12.65
CA GLU A 97 6.25 -7.35 13.26
C GLU A 97 7.51 -6.85 12.54
N MET A 98 7.48 -6.82 11.21
CA MET A 98 8.60 -6.33 10.41
C MET A 98 8.96 -4.88 10.70
N SER A 99 7.96 -3.99 10.69
CA SER A 99 8.16 -2.55 10.93
C SER A 99 8.64 -2.27 12.36
N SER A 100 8.25 -3.14 13.31
CA SER A 100 8.72 -3.09 14.70
C SER A 100 10.21 -3.39 14.84
N MET A 101 10.74 -4.24 13.94
CA MET A 101 12.14 -4.64 13.91
C MET A 101 12.98 -3.66 13.09
N LEU A 102 12.62 -3.49 11.82
CA LEU A 102 13.32 -2.68 10.82
C LEU A 102 12.31 -1.80 10.07
N PRO A 103 12.12 -0.53 10.48
CA PRO A 103 11.19 0.37 9.82
C PRO A 103 11.75 0.80 8.46
N PHE A 104 11.17 0.28 7.37
CA PHE A 104 11.53 0.62 5.99
C PHE A 104 10.61 1.72 5.46
N ALA A 105 11.12 2.94 5.29
CA ALA A 105 10.34 4.04 4.71
C ALA A 105 9.92 3.81 3.25
N GLY A 106 10.65 2.97 2.53
CA GLY A 106 10.32 2.58 1.15
C GLY A 106 9.32 1.44 1.03
N GLY A 107 8.66 1.01 2.11
CA GLY A 107 7.70 -0.11 2.05
C GLY A 107 8.32 -1.39 1.49
N VAL A 108 7.67 -1.99 0.49
CA VAL A 108 8.12 -3.23 -0.14
C VAL A 108 9.46 -3.08 -0.83
N TYR A 109 9.72 -1.92 -1.43
CA TYR A 109 11.01 -1.65 -2.06
C TYR A 109 12.17 -1.87 -1.08
N GLY A 110 12.11 -1.24 0.10
CA GLY A 110 13.17 -1.35 1.10
C GLY A 110 13.33 -2.78 1.63
N LEU A 111 12.21 -3.44 1.96
CA LEU A 111 12.20 -4.80 2.46
C LEU A 111 12.78 -5.80 1.44
N SER A 112 12.28 -5.76 0.20
CA SER A 112 12.69 -6.68 -0.86
C SER A 112 14.13 -6.44 -1.30
N ARG A 113 14.61 -5.20 -1.23
CA ARG A 113 16.02 -4.91 -1.50
C ARG A 113 16.97 -5.57 -0.51
N CYS A 114 16.57 -5.62 0.76
CA CYS A 114 17.37 -6.24 1.83
C CYS A 114 17.30 -7.77 1.84
N THR A 115 16.20 -8.35 1.34
CA THR A 115 15.90 -9.78 1.48
C THR A 115 16.08 -10.58 0.18
N MET A 116 15.70 -9.99 -0.96
CA MET A 116 15.68 -10.64 -2.27
C MET A 116 16.70 -10.05 -3.26
N GLY A 117 17.26 -8.88 -2.94
CA GLY A 117 18.31 -8.23 -3.70
C GLY A 117 17.84 -7.03 -4.52
N PHE A 118 18.81 -6.32 -5.11
CA PHE A 118 18.62 -4.99 -5.65
C PHE A 118 17.64 -4.90 -6.85
N SER A 119 17.69 -5.86 -7.78
CA SER A 119 16.83 -5.85 -8.97
C SER A 119 15.37 -6.09 -8.60
N ILE A 120 15.12 -7.14 -7.80
CA ILE A 120 13.78 -7.50 -7.34
C ILE A 120 13.18 -6.38 -6.47
N GLY A 121 13.98 -5.78 -5.58
CA GLY A 121 13.54 -4.63 -4.79
C GLY A 121 13.05 -3.46 -5.66
N PHE A 122 13.80 -3.09 -6.70
CA PHE A 122 13.38 -2.03 -7.62
C PHE A 122 12.07 -2.36 -8.36
N VAL A 123 11.97 -3.56 -8.94
CA VAL A 123 10.77 -3.96 -9.70
C VAL A 123 9.54 -3.95 -8.80
N LEU A 124 9.63 -4.52 -7.60
CA LEU A 124 8.52 -4.54 -6.65
C LEU A 124 8.13 -3.14 -6.15
N GLY A 125 9.11 -2.26 -5.92
CA GLY A 125 8.84 -0.86 -5.61
C GLY A 125 8.08 -0.13 -6.71
N CYS A 126 8.42 -0.39 -7.98
CA CYS A 126 7.65 0.13 -9.11
C CYS A 126 6.27 -0.50 -9.23
N CYS A 127 6.11 -1.80 -8.94
CA CYS A 127 4.80 -2.45 -8.89
C CYS A 127 3.87 -1.78 -7.86
N GLU A 128 4.37 -1.53 -6.64
CA GLU A 128 3.61 -0.88 -5.56
C GLU A 128 3.25 0.58 -5.93
N VAL A 129 4.15 1.32 -6.57
CA VAL A 129 3.86 2.66 -7.12
C VAL A 129 2.76 2.61 -8.18
N LEU A 130 2.83 1.66 -9.12
CA LEU A 130 1.83 1.53 -10.19
C LEU A 130 0.47 1.09 -9.65
N GLU A 131 0.46 0.18 -8.68
CA GLU A 131 -0.74 -0.21 -7.94
C GLU A 131 -1.43 1.03 -7.34
N TYR A 132 -0.72 1.83 -6.57
CA TYR A 132 -1.28 3.03 -5.93
C TYR A 132 -1.73 4.08 -6.96
N ALA A 133 -0.99 4.25 -8.06
CA ALA A 133 -1.39 5.14 -9.14
C ALA A 133 -2.73 4.73 -9.77
N MET A 134 -2.91 3.43 -10.02
CA MET A 134 -4.14 2.86 -10.58
C MET A 134 -5.31 2.95 -9.57
N TYR A 135 -5.07 2.76 -8.28
CA TYR A 135 -6.10 2.98 -7.26
C TYR A 135 -6.56 4.44 -7.21
N VAL A 136 -5.62 5.39 -7.19
CA VAL A 136 -5.94 6.82 -7.22
C VAL A 136 -6.69 7.19 -8.50
N ALA A 137 -6.31 6.63 -9.65
CA ALA A 137 -7.03 6.86 -10.91
C ALA A 137 -8.48 6.30 -10.85
N THR A 138 -8.66 5.09 -10.32
CA THR A 138 -9.99 4.48 -10.14
C THR A 138 -10.87 5.32 -9.23
N MET A 139 -10.33 5.79 -8.10
CA MET A 139 -11.06 6.63 -7.14
C MET A 139 -11.45 7.99 -7.73
N ASN A 140 -10.56 8.61 -8.52
CA ASN A 140 -10.88 9.85 -9.23
C ASN A 140 -12.04 9.67 -10.21
N VAL A 141 -11.97 8.63 -11.05
CA VAL A 141 -13.03 8.33 -12.02
C VAL A 141 -14.35 8.01 -11.31
N THR A 142 -14.33 7.20 -10.25
CA THR A 142 -15.55 6.88 -9.51
C THR A 142 -16.13 8.12 -8.82
N LEU A 143 -15.31 8.94 -8.17
CA LEU A 143 -15.74 10.20 -7.57
C LEU A 143 -16.44 11.10 -8.61
N SER A 144 -15.90 11.17 -9.82
CA SER A 144 -16.52 11.91 -10.93
C SER A 144 -17.85 11.32 -11.38
N LYS A 145 -17.95 9.99 -11.51
CA LYS A 145 -19.21 9.30 -11.82
C LYS A 145 -20.28 9.62 -10.76
N LEU A 146 -19.92 9.66 -9.47
CA LEU A 146 -20.85 10.04 -8.39
C LEU A 146 -21.35 11.48 -8.52
N VAL A 147 -20.46 12.43 -8.85
CA VAL A 147 -20.83 13.84 -9.08
C VAL A 147 -21.80 13.98 -10.27
N VAL A 148 -21.57 13.23 -11.35
CA VAL A 148 -22.40 13.25 -12.56
C VAL A 148 -23.80 12.70 -12.30
N VAL A 149 -23.96 11.72 -11.40
CA VAL A 149 -25.30 11.23 -11.01
C VAL A 149 -26.14 12.36 -10.41
N ARG A 150 -25.55 13.27 -9.64
CA ARG A 150 -26.27 14.43 -9.08
C ARG A 150 -26.45 15.57 -10.08
N TRP A 151 -25.39 15.87 -10.83
CA TRP A 151 -25.34 16.94 -11.81
C TRP A 151 -24.93 16.41 -13.18
N PRO A 152 -25.89 15.93 -13.99
CA PRO A 152 -25.61 15.38 -15.31
C PRO A 152 -24.91 16.37 -16.25
N SER A 153 -25.09 17.68 -16.04
CA SER A 153 -24.42 18.74 -16.81
C SER A 153 -22.90 18.78 -16.65
N VAL A 154 -22.35 18.13 -15.61
CA VAL A 154 -20.90 18.03 -15.35
C VAL A 154 -20.26 16.91 -16.16
N GLN A 155 -21.04 16.05 -16.84
CA GLN A 155 -20.52 14.92 -17.64
C GLN A 155 -19.40 15.29 -18.64
N PRO A 156 -19.49 16.37 -19.44
CA PRO A 156 -18.39 16.78 -20.33
C PRO A 156 -17.17 17.34 -19.57
N PHE A 157 -17.35 17.74 -18.31
CA PHE A 157 -16.31 18.31 -17.45
C PHE A 157 -15.76 17.31 -16.43
N GLN A 158 -15.98 16.01 -16.62
CA GLN A 158 -15.44 14.97 -15.72
C GLN A 158 -13.93 15.13 -15.45
N PRO A 159 -13.05 15.41 -16.43
CA PRO A 159 -11.62 15.57 -16.15
C PRO A 159 -11.31 16.68 -15.15
N TRP A 160 -12.10 17.75 -15.12
CA TRP A 160 -11.92 18.83 -14.16
C TRP A 160 -12.18 18.39 -12.72
N THR A 161 -13.11 17.46 -12.49
CA THR A 161 -13.36 16.94 -11.14
C THR A 161 -12.12 16.21 -10.57
N TRP A 162 -11.38 15.47 -11.42
CA TRP A 162 -10.16 14.80 -11.00
C TRP A 162 -9.04 15.80 -10.73
N VAL A 163 -8.89 16.83 -11.59
CA VAL A 163 -7.89 17.90 -11.40
C VAL A 163 -8.16 18.65 -10.10
N VAL A 164 -9.42 18.98 -9.80
CA VAL A 164 -9.81 19.64 -8.55
C VAL A 164 -9.52 18.75 -7.35
N ALA A 165 -9.90 17.46 -7.38
CA ALA A 165 -9.63 16.52 -6.30
C ALA A 165 -8.13 16.38 -6.03
N ASN A 166 -7.33 16.12 -7.06
CA ASN A 166 -5.88 16.00 -6.93
C ASN A 166 -5.19 17.32 -6.56
N GLY A 167 -5.69 18.46 -7.05
CA GLY A 167 -5.18 19.79 -6.70
C GLY A 167 -5.44 20.14 -5.24
N PHE A 168 -6.61 19.76 -4.72
CA PHE A 168 -6.92 19.88 -3.30
C PHE A 168 -6.04 18.92 -2.46
N SER A 169 -5.86 17.67 -2.88
CA SER A 169 -4.93 16.74 -2.23
C SER A 169 -3.48 17.25 -2.24
N LEU A 170 -3.00 17.83 -3.34
CA LEU A 170 -1.67 18.44 -3.44
C LEU A 170 -1.53 19.61 -2.48
N SER A 171 -2.53 20.48 -2.41
CA SER A 171 -2.54 21.63 -1.49
C SER A 171 -2.47 21.16 -0.04
N LEU A 172 -3.24 20.13 0.30
CA LEU A 172 -3.25 19.55 1.64
C LEU A 172 -1.90 18.89 2.00
N LEU A 173 -1.33 18.11 1.09
CA LEU A 173 -0.03 17.44 1.30
C LEU A 173 1.15 18.42 1.30
N THR A 174 1.09 19.51 0.52
CA THR A 174 2.15 20.54 0.52
C THR A 174 2.17 21.36 1.79
N VAL A 175 0.99 21.68 2.35
CA VAL A 175 0.85 22.28 3.69
C VAL A 175 1.28 21.28 4.77
N GLY A 176 0.97 20.00 4.61
CA GLY A 176 1.45 18.92 5.48
C GLY A 176 1.19 19.17 6.98
N GLY A 177 2.05 18.59 7.82
CA GLY A 177 2.05 18.79 9.27
C GLY A 177 0.70 18.56 9.95
N LYS A 178 0.42 19.27 11.05
CA LYS A 178 -0.81 19.07 11.84
C LYS A 178 -2.10 19.23 11.04
N VAL A 179 -2.10 20.05 9.97
CA VAL A 179 -3.30 20.33 9.18
C VAL A 179 -3.73 19.08 8.41
N PHE A 180 -2.82 18.50 7.63
CA PHE A 180 -3.10 17.27 6.87
C PHE A 180 -3.56 16.14 7.79
N TRP A 181 -2.83 15.89 8.87
CA TRP A 181 -3.12 14.76 9.76
C TRP A 181 -4.40 14.94 10.57
N LYS A 182 -4.72 16.15 11.04
CA LYS A 182 -6.02 16.44 11.68
C LYS A 182 -7.17 16.33 10.69
N PHE A 183 -7.00 16.87 9.47
CA PHE A 183 -8.00 16.72 8.41
C PHE A 183 -8.28 15.24 8.16
N ASN A 184 -7.24 14.44 8.02
CA ASN A 184 -7.37 13.02 7.77
C ASN A 184 -7.98 12.26 8.96
N LEU A 185 -7.66 12.64 10.20
CA LEU A 185 -8.31 12.09 11.41
C LEU A 185 -9.82 12.39 11.44
N VAL A 186 -10.20 13.64 11.18
CA VAL A 186 -11.62 14.04 11.12
C VAL A 186 -12.34 13.28 10.01
N LEU A 187 -11.69 13.13 8.84
CA LEU A 187 -12.24 12.39 7.71
C LEU A 187 -12.41 10.89 8.05
N ALA A 188 -11.43 10.26 8.68
CA ALA A 188 -11.51 8.87 9.13
C ALA A 188 -12.69 8.66 10.12
N MET A 189 -12.79 9.53 11.12
CA MET A 189 -13.87 9.48 12.11
C MET A 189 -15.24 9.66 11.47
N MET A 190 -15.36 10.63 10.55
CA MET A 190 -16.60 10.87 9.82
C MET A 190 -17.01 9.65 8.99
N LEU A 191 -16.07 8.98 8.30
CA LEU A 191 -16.38 7.80 7.49
C LEU A 191 -16.76 6.59 8.34
N VAL A 192 -16.09 6.38 9.49
CA VAL A 192 -16.49 5.32 10.43
C VAL A 192 -17.89 5.59 10.99
N VAL A 193 -18.20 6.84 11.36
CA VAL A 193 -19.56 7.23 11.79
C VAL A 193 -20.55 7.03 10.66
N GLN A 194 -20.19 7.36 9.42
CA GLN A 194 -21.05 7.17 8.26
C GLN A 194 -21.40 5.69 8.03
N VAL A 195 -20.45 4.78 8.21
CA VAL A 195 -20.70 3.34 8.17
C VAL A 195 -21.63 2.91 9.30
N LEU A 196 -21.42 3.40 10.52
CA LEU A 196 -22.30 3.09 11.66
C LEU A 196 -23.74 3.59 11.41
N VAL A 197 -23.90 4.82 10.91
CA VAL A 197 -25.21 5.40 10.57
C VAL A 197 -25.87 4.59 9.47
N TYR A 198 -25.13 4.17 8.45
CA TYR A 198 -25.65 3.30 7.39
C TYR A 198 -26.13 1.95 7.94
N CYS A 199 -25.30 1.26 8.74
CA CYS A 199 -25.64 -0.05 9.29
C CYS A 199 -26.83 0.00 10.25
N LEU A 200 -26.86 0.97 11.17
CA LEU A 200 -27.93 1.10 12.15
C LEU A 200 -29.22 1.66 11.54
N GLY A 201 -29.11 2.64 10.63
CA GLY A 201 -30.26 3.23 9.94
C GLY A 201 -30.93 2.27 8.95
N SER A 202 -30.16 1.35 8.35
CA SER A 202 -30.70 0.35 7.43
C SER A 202 -31.22 -0.91 8.14
N ALA A 203 -30.88 -1.11 9.41
CA ALA A 203 -31.28 -2.29 10.18
C ALA A 203 -32.81 -2.55 10.22
N PRO A 204 -33.70 -1.54 10.31
CA PRO A 204 -35.15 -1.76 10.28
C PRO A 204 -35.68 -2.32 8.94
N PHE A 205 -34.91 -2.14 7.85
CA PHE A 205 -35.28 -2.59 6.51
C PHE A 205 -34.59 -3.89 6.12
N ALA A 206 -33.79 -4.47 7.03
CA ALA A 206 -32.97 -5.62 6.74
C ALA A 206 -33.80 -6.92 6.72
N ASP A 207 -33.88 -7.56 5.56
CA ASP A 207 -34.45 -8.89 5.38
C ASP A 207 -33.60 -9.74 4.44
N MET A 208 -32.77 -10.62 5.03
CA MET A 208 -31.90 -11.51 4.27
C MET A 208 -32.67 -12.48 3.36
N LYS A 209 -33.88 -12.90 3.76
CA LYS A 209 -34.69 -13.83 2.95
C LYS A 209 -35.34 -13.14 1.77
N ALA A 210 -35.64 -11.85 1.88
CA ALA A 210 -36.18 -11.09 0.76
C ALA A 210 -35.08 -10.67 -0.23
N TYR A 211 -33.93 -10.19 0.27
CA TYR A 211 -32.96 -9.47 -0.55
C TYR A 211 -31.72 -10.27 -0.97
N ALA A 212 -31.30 -11.27 -0.18
CA ALA A 212 -30.06 -12.01 -0.46
C ALA A 212 -30.28 -13.30 -1.26
N THR A 213 -31.44 -13.95 -1.12
CA THR A 213 -31.71 -15.26 -1.75
C THR A 213 -32.44 -15.15 -3.09
N ALA A 214 -33.24 -14.10 -3.30
CA ALA A 214 -34.10 -13.96 -4.48
C ALA A 214 -33.35 -13.94 -5.83
N ALA A 215 -32.06 -13.64 -5.82
CA ALA A 215 -31.21 -13.56 -7.02
C ALA A 215 -29.98 -14.50 -6.96
N ALA A 216 -29.93 -15.43 -6.00
CA ALA A 216 -28.81 -16.36 -5.90
C ALA A 216 -28.84 -17.35 -7.08
N PRO A 217 -27.71 -17.60 -7.77
CA PRO A 217 -27.64 -18.64 -8.78
C PRO A 217 -28.05 -19.99 -8.18
N SER A 218 -28.85 -20.78 -8.90
CA SER A 218 -29.29 -22.11 -8.42
C SER A 218 -28.12 -23.07 -8.17
N THR A 219 -27.00 -22.86 -8.86
CA THR A 219 -25.74 -23.60 -8.68
C THR A 219 -24.54 -22.71 -9.02
N THR A 220 -23.78 -22.31 -8.00
CA THR A 220 -22.49 -21.64 -8.20
C THR A 220 -21.38 -22.67 -8.38
N THR A 221 -20.72 -22.67 -9.54
CA THR A 221 -19.56 -23.54 -9.76
C THR A 221 -18.34 -23.01 -9.02
N ALA A 222 -17.45 -23.90 -8.56
CA ALA A 222 -16.18 -23.51 -7.95
C ALA A 222 -15.34 -22.60 -8.86
N PHE A 223 -15.45 -22.80 -10.18
CA PHE A 223 -14.81 -21.95 -11.18
C PHE A 223 -15.38 -20.52 -11.20
N ALA A 224 -16.70 -20.36 -11.16
CA ALA A 224 -17.34 -19.05 -11.11
C ALA A 224 -16.98 -18.31 -9.82
N TRP A 225 -16.97 -19.01 -8.68
CA TRP A 225 -16.52 -18.46 -7.40
C TRP A 225 -15.06 -17.98 -7.48
N PHE A 226 -14.16 -18.82 -7.99
CA PHE A 226 -12.75 -18.51 -8.08
C PHE A 226 -12.47 -17.32 -9.03
N LYS A 227 -13.29 -17.13 -10.06
CA LYS A 227 -13.26 -15.95 -10.93
C LYS A 227 -13.59 -14.65 -10.18
N GLN A 228 -14.55 -14.66 -9.24
CA GLN A 228 -14.91 -13.46 -8.46
C GLN A 228 -14.05 -13.27 -7.21
N PHE A 229 -13.27 -14.27 -6.82
CA PHE A 229 -12.43 -14.25 -5.64
C PHE A 229 -11.56 -12.97 -5.50
N PRO A 230 -10.84 -12.49 -6.54
CA PRO A 230 -9.97 -11.33 -6.40
C PRO A 230 -10.70 -10.03 -6.04
N VAL A 231 -11.95 -9.87 -6.48
CA VAL A 231 -12.78 -8.66 -6.25
C VAL A 231 -12.99 -8.40 -4.77
N SER A 232 -12.99 -9.45 -3.93
CA SER A 232 -13.09 -9.32 -2.47
C SER A 232 -11.96 -8.50 -1.83
N SER A 233 -10.85 -8.30 -2.53
CA SER A 233 -9.72 -7.48 -2.08
C SER A 233 -10.12 -6.02 -1.83
N TRP A 234 -11.15 -5.50 -2.49
CA TRP A 234 -11.64 -4.12 -2.29
C TRP A 234 -11.93 -3.77 -0.83
N PHE A 235 -12.26 -4.74 0.01
CA PHE A 235 -12.52 -4.51 1.43
C PHE A 235 -11.27 -4.18 2.26
N TYR A 236 -10.08 -4.55 1.78
CA TYR A 236 -8.87 -4.63 2.60
C TYR A 236 -7.60 -4.05 1.96
N VAL A 237 -7.57 -3.83 0.63
CA VAL A 237 -6.40 -3.29 -0.07
C VAL A 237 -6.01 -1.92 0.43
N GLY A 238 -4.71 -1.72 0.68
CA GLY A 238 -4.12 -0.43 1.05
C GLY A 238 -3.64 -0.40 2.50
N ILE A 239 -3.96 -1.41 3.32
CA ILE A 239 -3.49 -1.50 4.70
C ILE A 239 -1.96 -1.62 4.79
N GLU A 240 -1.33 -2.22 3.79
CA GLU A 240 0.11 -2.33 3.67
C GLU A 240 0.77 -0.95 3.48
N ALA A 241 0.10 0.02 2.86
CA ALA A 241 0.64 1.34 2.57
C ALA A 241 1.11 2.10 3.82
N ILE A 242 0.59 1.76 5.00
CA ILE A 242 0.99 2.36 6.29
C ILE A 242 2.49 2.15 6.56
N ASN A 243 3.08 1.06 6.07
CA ASN A 243 4.50 0.76 6.26
C ASN A 243 5.42 1.81 5.57
N THR A 244 4.94 2.50 4.54
CA THR A 244 5.68 3.54 3.81
C THR A 244 5.80 4.84 4.60
N LEU A 245 5.09 4.96 5.72
CA LEU A 245 5.01 6.17 6.54
C LEU A 245 6.05 6.19 7.67
N CYS A 246 7.06 5.30 7.65
CA CYS A 246 8.11 5.25 8.68
C CYS A 246 8.83 6.59 8.89
N ASN A 247 8.98 7.38 7.83
CA ASN A 247 9.65 8.68 7.89
C ASN A 247 8.72 9.83 8.32
N GLU A 248 7.43 9.58 8.52
CA GLU A 248 6.45 10.59 8.96
C GLU A 248 6.12 10.45 10.46
N VAL A 249 6.68 9.46 11.14
CA VAL A 249 6.32 9.03 12.49
C VAL A 249 7.57 9.11 13.38
N ASP A 250 7.41 9.56 14.62
CA ASP A 250 8.55 9.75 15.52
C ASP A 250 9.12 8.42 16.05
N ASP A 251 8.23 7.53 16.48
CA ASP A 251 8.59 6.17 16.90
C ASP A 251 7.96 5.11 15.98
N PRO A 252 8.52 4.91 14.77
CA PRO A 252 7.94 3.99 13.80
C PRO A 252 7.90 2.55 14.31
N LYS A 253 8.84 2.15 15.19
CA LYS A 253 8.91 0.78 15.74
C LYS A 253 7.72 0.45 16.62
N ASN A 254 7.17 1.41 17.35
CA ASN A 254 6.00 1.16 18.20
C ASN A 254 4.71 1.68 17.58
N SER A 255 4.78 2.79 16.85
CA SER A 255 3.57 3.45 16.36
C SER A 255 2.95 2.79 15.15
N ILE A 256 3.77 2.32 14.18
CA ILE A 256 3.28 1.63 12.98
C ILE A 256 2.57 0.32 13.33
N PRO A 257 3.14 -0.59 14.14
CA PRO A 257 2.46 -1.84 14.46
C PRO A 257 1.09 -1.62 15.12
N ARG A 258 1.03 -0.69 16.09
CA ARG A 258 -0.23 -0.34 16.77
C ARG A 258 -1.25 0.29 15.84
N GLY A 259 -0.81 1.24 15.00
CA GLY A 259 -1.67 1.91 14.02
C GLY A 259 -2.21 0.94 12.97
N GLN A 260 -1.36 0.05 12.46
CA GLN A 260 -1.72 -0.95 11.45
C GLN A 260 -2.67 -2.03 12.00
N VAL A 261 -2.47 -2.52 13.22
CA VAL A 261 -3.39 -3.49 13.85
C VAL A 261 -4.74 -2.86 14.20
N ALA A 262 -4.75 -1.63 14.74
CA ALA A 262 -6.00 -0.89 14.94
C ALA A 262 -6.72 -0.65 13.60
N CYS A 263 -5.94 -0.24 12.60
CA CYS A 263 -6.19 -0.29 11.17
C CYS A 263 -7.08 -1.44 10.72
N LEU A 264 -6.48 -2.61 10.82
CA LEU A 264 -7.02 -3.89 10.42
C LEU A 264 -8.32 -4.20 11.18
N ALA A 265 -8.33 -4.02 12.50
CA ALA A 265 -9.50 -4.31 13.30
C ALA A 265 -10.71 -3.47 12.86
N THR A 266 -10.50 -2.17 12.61
CA THR A 266 -11.56 -1.29 12.08
C THR A 266 -12.08 -1.81 10.74
N MET A 267 -11.19 -2.15 9.80
CA MET A 267 -11.60 -2.59 8.45
C MET A 267 -12.31 -3.93 8.41
N VAL A 268 -11.89 -4.89 9.24
CA VAL A 268 -12.56 -6.19 9.34
C VAL A 268 -13.97 -5.98 9.90
N VAL A 269 -14.12 -5.18 10.95
CA VAL A 269 -15.43 -4.87 11.54
C VAL A 269 -16.31 -4.13 10.53
N THR A 270 -15.84 -3.01 9.96
CA THR A 270 -16.62 -2.24 9.00
C THR A 270 -16.92 -3.04 7.74
N GLY A 271 -15.97 -3.81 7.23
CA GLY A 271 -16.16 -4.63 6.03
C GLY A 271 -17.23 -5.71 6.20
N VAL A 272 -17.19 -6.46 7.32
CA VAL A 272 -18.23 -7.45 7.64
C VAL A 272 -19.59 -6.78 7.87
N SER A 273 -19.63 -5.67 8.61
CA SER A 273 -20.88 -4.93 8.85
C SER A 273 -21.49 -4.41 7.55
N ILE A 274 -20.69 -3.79 6.69
CA ILE A 274 -21.13 -3.29 5.38
C ILE A 274 -21.63 -4.43 4.50
N PHE A 275 -20.88 -5.53 4.43
CA PHE A 275 -21.25 -6.67 3.62
C PHE A 275 -22.62 -7.20 4.03
N LEU A 276 -22.81 -7.50 5.32
CA LEU A 276 -24.06 -8.03 5.86
C LEU A 276 -25.24 -7.06 5.72
N THR A 277 -25.02 -5.77 5.99
CA THR A 277 -26.08 -4.76 5.81
C THR A 277 -26.47 -4.61 4.35
N ALA A 278 -25.49 -4.49 3.43
CA ALA A 278 -25.78 -4.24 2.02
C ALA A 278 -26.58 -5.38 1.37
N ILE A 279 -26.21 -6.65 1.62
CA ILE A 279 -26.94 -7.79 1.04
C ILE A 279 -28.33 -8.02 1.65
N SER A 280 -28.58 -7.47 2.84
CA SER A 280 -29.85 -7.63 3.56
C SER A 280 -30.84 -6.48 3.32
N CYS A 281 -30.45 -5.45 2.57
CA CYS A 281 -31.27 -4.25 2.37
C CYS A 281 -31.68 -4.06 0.89
N PRO A 282 -32.70 -3.21 0.61
CA PRO A 282 -32.96 -2.72 -0.74
C PRO A 282 -31.70 -2.10 -1.37
N PRO A 283 -31.51 -2.17 -2.70
CA PRO A 283 -32.45 -2.69 -3.71
C PRO A 283 -32.42 -4.22 -3.85
N GLY A 284 -31.69 -4.93 -2.99
CA GLY A 284 -31.47 -6.37 -3.10
C GLY A 284 -30.34 -6.73 -4.07
N MET A 285 -29.91 -7.98 -4.02
CA MET A 285 -28.66 -8.42 -4.66
C MET A 285 -28.66 -8.25 -6.19
N ALA A 286 -29.83 -8.37 -6.84
CA ALA A 286 -29.97 -8.26 -8.30
C ALA A 286 -29.52 -6.90 -8.84
N ASP A 287 -29.87 -5.82 -8.13
CA ASP A 287 -29.51 -4.45 -8.52
C ASP A 287 -28.25 -3.98 -7.78
N LEU A 288 -28.00 -4.51 -6.57
CA LEU A 288 -26.81 -4.16 -5.81
C LEU A 288 -25.53 -4.49 -6.58
N LYS A 289 -25.46 -5.61 -7.32
CA LYS A 289 -24.26 -6.03 -8.05
C LYS A 289 -23.78 -5.05 -9.14
N THR A 290 -24.67 -4.18 -9.64
CA THR A 290 -24.36 -3.15 -10.65
C THR A 290 -24.41 -1.73 -10.09
N SER A 291 -24.80 -1.54 -8.83
CA SER A 291 -24.86 -0.22 -8.21
C SER A 291 -23.49 0.45 -8.14
N LEU A 292 -23.44 1.74 -8.49
CA LEU A 292 -22.22 2.55 -8.38
C LEU A 292 -21.85 2.82 -6.92
N ALA A 293 -22.84 3.09 -6.07
CA ALA A 293 -22.69 3.39 -4.66
C ALA A 293 -23.48 2.39 -3.83
N VAL A 294 -22.76 1.59 -3.04
CA VAL A 294 -23.33 0.46 -2.30
C VAL A 294 -24.36 0.92 -1.27
N PHE A 295 -24.16 2.09 -0.66
CA PHE A 295 -24.97 2.55 0.46
C PHE A 295 -26.28 3.25 0.04
N ASN A 296 -26.46 3.51 -1.26
CA ASN A 296 -27.60 4.26 -1.76
C ASN A 296 -28.94 3.63 -1.38
N GLY A 297 -29.04 2.31 -1.41
CA GLY A 297 -30.26 1.60 -1.00
C GLY A 297 -30.65 1.92 0.43
N GLY A 298 -29.74 1.76 1.40
CA GLY A 298 -30.00 2.14 2.79
C GLY A 298 -30.33 3.63 2.95
N TYR A 299 -29.59 4.52 2.29
CA TYR A 299 -29.81 5.96 2.43
C TYR A 299 -31.13 6.47 1.86
N THR A 300 -31.57 5.93 0.72
CA THR A 300 -32.86 6.31 0.11
C THR A 300 -34.03 5.90 0.99
N HIS A 301 -33.97 4.70 1.61
CA HIS A 301 -35.03 4.22 2.49
C HIS A 301 -35.00 4.85 3.88
N PHE A 302 -33.82 5.00 4.49
CA PHE A 302 -33.69 5.53 5.85
C PHE A 302 -33.92 7.05 5.91
N PHE A 303 -33.31 7.82 5.00
CA PHE A 303 -33.42 9.28 5.00
C PHE A 303 -34.52 9.81 4.07
N GLY A 304 -35.16 8.96 3.27
CA GLY A 304 -36.13 9.41 2.25
C GLY A 304 -35.47 10.25 1.14
N LEU A 305 -34.15 10.09 0.93
CA LEU A 305 -33.41 10.86 -0.07
C LEU A 305 -33.69 10.35 -1.48
N SER A 306 -33.57 11.26 -2.46
CA SER A 306 -33.47 10.84 -3.85
C SER A 306 -32.18 10.03 -4.07
N LEU A 307 -32.17 9.15 -5.07
CA LEU A 307 -30.95 8.41 -5.46
C LEU A 307 -29.76 9.36 -5.70
N ALA A 308 -30.05 10.52 -6.29
CA ALA A 308 -29.05 11.53 -6.61
C ALA A 308 -28.42 12.13 -5.34
N ASP A 309 -29.23 12.46 -4.33
CA ASP A 309 -28.72 13.02 -3.06
C ASP A 309 -28.03 11.95 -2.21
N ALA A 310 -28.55 10.72 -2.19
CA ALA A 310 -27.92 9.58 -1.52
C ALA A 310 -26.50 9.30 -2.06
N THR A 311 -26.32 9.41 -3.38
CA THR A 311 -25.03 9.18 -4.05
C THR A 311 -23.97 10.18 -3.59
N MET A 312 -24.36 11.41 -3.25
CA MET A 312 -23.43 12.44 -2.78
C MET A 312 -22.79 12.07 -1.44
N LEU A 313 -23.50 11.32 -0.60
CA LEU A 313 -22.96 10.87 0.69
C LEU A 313 -21.75 9.95 0.50
N SER A 314 -21.59 9.29 -0.64
CA SER A 314 -20.43 8.42 -0.91
C SER A 314 -19.17 9.18 -1.40
N ILE A 315 -19.28 10.48 -1.71
CA ILE A 315 -18.18 11.29 -2.24
C ILE A 315 -17.00 11.40 -1.24
N PRO A 316 -17.21 11.69 0.06
CA PRO A 316 -16.11 11.78 1.00
C PRO A 316 -15.28 10.50 1.09
N ALA A 317 -15.91 9.32 0.99
CA ALA A 317 -15.22 8.04 1.02
C ALA A 317 -14.29 7.85 -0.20
N CYS A 318 -14.74 8.23 -1.39
CA CYS A 318 -13.91 8.17 -2.61
C CYS A 318 -12.75 9.17 -2.56
N PHE A 319 -12.99 10.38 -2.02
CA PHE A 319 -11.93 11.39 -1.89
C PHE A 319 -10.88 10.98 -0.85
N ALA A 320 -11.29 10.36 0.25
CA ALA A 320 -10.43 10.06 1.40
C ALA A 320 -9.20 9.21 1.07
N CYS A 321 -9.33 8.29 0.12
CA CYS A 321 -8.23 7.42 -0.30
C CYS A 321 -7.13 8.16 -1.06
N ILE A 322 -7.50 9.20 -1.81
CA ILE A 322 -6.61 9.89 -2.77
C ILE A 322 -5.36 10.48 -2.09
N PRO A 323 -5.47 11.36 -1.08
CA PRO A 323 -4.28 11.98 -0.49
C PRO A 323 -3.39 10.96 0.25
N GLY A 324 -3.98 9.91 0.83
CA GLY A 324 -3.25 8.85 1.51
C GLY A 324 -2.36 8.05 0.55
N PHE A 325 -2.95 7.50 -0.53
CA PHE A 325 -2.20 6.79 -1.56
C PHE A 325 -1.16 7.68 -2.26
N LEU A 326 -1.47 8.97 -2.52
CA LEU A 326 -0.51 9.92 -3.09
C LEU A 326 0.72 10.11 -2.19
N LEU A 327 0.52 10.21 -0.87
CA LEU A 327 1.62 10.32 0.10
C LEU A 327 2.47 9.04 0.13
N CYS A 328 1.83 7.87 0.22
CA CYS A 328 2.53 6.58 0.24
C CYS A 328 3.33 6.35 -1.04
N MET A 329 2.73 6.60 -2.20
CA MET A 329 3.41 6.54 -3.49
C MET A 329 4.60 7.50 -3.57
N ALA A 330 4.43 8.74 -3.11
CA ALA A 330 5.49 9.73 -3.10
C ALA A 330 6.65 9.34 -2.16
N ASN A 331 6.37 8.68 -1.05
CA ASN A 331 7.39 8.14 -0.14
C ASN A 331 8.20 7.01 -0.77
N ILE A 332 7.54 6.06 -1.45
CA ILE A 332 8.23 4.99 -2.19
C ILE A 332 9.12 5.60 -3.28
N MET A 333 8.58 6.51 -4.10
CA MET A 333 9.35 7.19 -5.14
C MET A 333 10.53 8.00 -4.58
N SER A 334 10.33 8.74 -3.48
CA SER A 334 11.39 9.47 -2.81
C SER A 334 12.51 8.52 -2.37
N SER A 335 12.17 7.38 -1.76
CA SER A 335 13.15 6.38 -1.31
C SER A 335 13.94 5.75 -2.47
N MET A 336 13.29 5.48 -3.60
CA MET A 336 13.97 5.00 -4.82
C MET A 336 14.87 6.09 -5.43
N ALA A 337 14.47 7.36 -5.36
CA ALA A 337 15.23 8.49 -5.86
C ALA A 337 16.49 8.76 -5.03
N GLU A 338 16.45 8.57 -3.70
CA GLU A 338 17.63 8.66 -2.83
C GLU A 338 18.72 7.67 -3.23
N SER A 339 18.31 6.47 -3.62
CA SER A 339 19.22 5.44 -4.16
C SER A 339 19.55 5.61 -5.64
N LYS A 340 19.17 6.74 -6.27
CA LYS A 340 19.42 7.09 -7.68
C LYS A 340 18.88 6.07 -8.71
N LEU A 341 17.83 5.33 -8.36
CA LEU A 341 17.16 4.40 -9.28
C LEU A 341 16.23 5.12 -10.26
N ILE A 342 15.63 6.21 -9.80
CA ILE A 342 14.81 7.13 -10.58
C ILE A 342 15.43 8.54 -10.49
N PRO A 343 14.92 9.57 -11.22
CA PRO A 343 15.52 10.90 -11.21
C PRO A 343 15.73 11.44 -9.79
N TYR A 344 17.00 11.71 -9.44
CA TYR A 344 17.40 12.11 -8.09
C TYR A 344 16.60 13.32 -7.59
N ALA A 345 16.15 14.22 -8.47
CA ALA A 345 15.35 15.38 -8.09
C ALA A 345 14.08 15.07 -7.28
N LEU A 346 13.54 13.84 -7.37
CA LEU A 346 12.32 13.39 -6.69
C LEU A 346 12.51 13.12 -5.19
N HIS A 347 13.74 12.87 -4.72
CA HIS A 347 13.99 12.68 -3.29
C HIS A 347 13.81 13.95 -2.45
N ARG A 348 13.80 15.12 -3.10
CA ARG A 348 13.85 16.39 -2.40
C ARG A 348 12.55 16.62 -1.64
N ARG A 349 12.66 16.67 -0.32
CA ARG A 349 11.59 16.98 0.61
C ARG A 349 11.51 18.47 0.91
N SER A 350 10.29 18.95 1.19
CA SER A 350 10.03 20.34 1.57
C SER A 350 10.77 20.69 2.87
N ALA A 351 11.35 21.89 2.94
CA ALA A 351 12.12 22.33 4.10
C ALA A 351 11.25 22.53 5.35
N THR A 352 9.97 22.88 5.18
CA THR A 352 9.07 23.20 6.29
C THR A 352 8.43 21.95 6.89
N PHE A 353 7.87 21.08 6.06
CA PHE A 353 7.02 19.97 6.49
C PHE A 353 7.58 18.58 6.15
N GLY A 354 8.74 18.48 5.49
CA GLY A 354 9.35 17.19 5.18
C GLY A 354 8.64 16.39 4.08
N THR A 355 7.55 16.89 3.49
CA THR A 355 6.80 16.18 2.43
C THR A 355 7.56 16.19 1.10
N PRO A 356 7.64 15.06 0.36
CA PRO A 356 8.30 14.98 -0.95
C PRO A 356 7.41 15.55 -2.08
N VAL A 357 7.19 16.87 -2.08
CA VAL A 357 6.25 17.57 -2.99
C VAL A 357 6.49 17.24 -4.46
N ARG A 358 7.74 17.11 -4.90
CA ARG A 358 8.06 16.76 -6.30
C ARG A 358 7.58 15.35 -6.66
N ALA A 359 7.76 14.40 -5.75
CA ALA A 359 7.24 13.05 -5.94
C ALA A 359 5.71 13.06 -5.93
N VAL A 360 5.05 13.85 -5.06
CA VAL A 360 3.59 14.01 -5.06
C VAL A 360 3.08 14.56 -6.40
N VAL A 361 3.75 15.55 -6.99
CA VAL A 361 3.36 16.09 -8.30
C VAL A 361 3.48 15.03 -9.39
N VAL A 362 4.59 14.28 -9.44
CA VAL A 362 4.74 13.19 -10.43
C VAL A 362 3.70 12.09 -10.20
N SER A 363 3.42 11.77 -8.94
CA SER A 363 2.37 10.84 -8.54
C SER A 363 1.00 11.26 -9.10
N ILE A 364 0.63 12.53 -8.95
CA ILE A 364 -0.62 13.08 -9.49
C ILE A 364 -0.64 13.02 -11.02
N LEU A 365 0.45 13.42 -11.69
CA LEU A 365 0.53 13.39 -13.15
C LEU A 365 0.36 11.95 -13.69
N LEU A 366 0.96 10.97 -13.02
CA LEU A 366 0.82 9.55 -13.36
C LEU A 366 -0.64 9.09 -13.21
N SER A 367 -1.27 9.37 -12.06
CA SER A 367 -2.67 8.97 -11.80
C SER A 367 -3.67 9.71 -12.70
N LEU A 368 -3.43 10.99 -13.03
CA LEU A 368 -4.25 11.74 -13.98
C LEU A 368 -4.13 11.15 -15.38
N GLY A 369 -2.92 10.82 -15.84
CA GLY A 369 -2.70 10.13 -17.11
C GLY A 369 -3.49 8.82 -17.20
N LEU A 370 -3.46 8.01 -16.15
CA LEU A 370 -4.26 6.78 -16.06
C LEU A 370 -5.77 7.06 -16.04
N SER A 371 -6.21 8.15 -15.38
CA SER A 371 -7.63 8.55 -15.36
C SER A 371 -8.14 8.90 -16.77
N PHE A 372 -7.33 9.57 -17.59
CA PHE A 372 -7.64 9.83 -19.00
C PHE A 372 -7.74 8.54 -19.82
N VAL A 373 -6.86 7.56 -19.56
CA VAL A 373 -6.94 6.25 -20.22
C VAL A 373 -8.28 5.58 -19.92
N VAL A 374 -8.72 5.59 -18.65
CA VAL A 374 -10.02 5.05 -18.25
C VAL A 374 -11.19 5.77 -18.90
N HIS A 375 -11.09 7.08 -19.08
CA HIS A 375 -12.15 7.88 -19.68
C HIS A 375 -12.32 7.66 -21.18
N HIS A 376 -11.22 7.47 -21.91
CA HIS A 376 -11.26 7.33 -23.36
C HIS A 376 -11.37 5.88 -23.85
N ILE A 377 -10.94 4.90 -23.04
CA ILE A 377 -10.95 3.49 -23.42
C ILE A 377 -12.11 2.77 -22.72
N PRO A 378 -13.07 2.20 -23.45
CA PRO A 378 -14.14 1.39 -22.86
C PRO A 378 -13.57 0.20 -22.05
N ASN A 379 -14.19 -0.10 -20.91
CA ASN A 379 -13.82 -1.20 -19.99
C ASN A 379 -12.39 -1.11 -19.42
N ALA A 380 -11.73 0.05 -19.53
CA ALA A 380 -10.41 0.23 -18.96
C ALA A 380 -10.41 0.30 -17.43
N ASP A 381 -11.54 0.62 -16.80
CA ASP A 381 -11.69 0.61 -15.33
C ASP A 381 -11.51 -0.80 -14.75
N THR A 382 -12.20 -1.79 -15.30
CA THR A 382 -12.08 -3.19 -14.86
C THR A 382 -10.69 -3.76 -15.17
N THR A 383 -10.15 -3.46 -16.36
CA THR A 383 -8.80 -3.89 -16.76
C THR A 383 -7.75 -3.28 -15.83
N MET A 384 -7.87 -1.99 -15.51
CA MET A 384 -6.93 -1.28 -14.65
C MET A 384 -6.98 -1.79 -13.21
N TYR A 385 -8.16 -2.12 -12.70
CA TYR A 385 -8.29 -2.77 -11.39
C TYR A 385 -7.64 -4.16 -11.35
N ASN A 386 -7.89 -5.00 -12.35
CA ASN A 386 -7.26 -6.32 -12.42
C ASN A 386 -5.73 -6.21 -12.50
N LEU A 387 -5.24 -5.23 -13.24
CA LEU A 387 -3.81 -4.94 -13.37
C LEU A 387 -3.21 -4.41 -12.04
N SER A 388 -3.90 -3.51 -11.35
CA SER A 388 -3.44 -2.97 -10.06
C SER A 388 -3.34 -4.08 -9.02
N LEU A 389 -4.35 -4.95 -8.93
CA LEU A 389 -4.33 -6.08 -7.99
C LEU A 389 -3.29 -7.14 -8.38
N SER A 390 -2.96 -7.28 -9.66
CA SER A 390 -1.85 -8.14 -10.11
C SER A 390 -0.50 -7.62 -9.62
N PHE A 391 -0.28 -6.31 -9.65
CA PHE A 391 0.91 -5.68 -9.05
C PHE A 391 0.89 -5.80 -7.52
N GLY A 392 -0.25 -5.56 -6.88
CA GLY A 392 -0.41 -5.67 -5.43
C GLY A 392 -0.16 -7.08 -4.90
N THR A 393 -0.72 -8.11 -5.54
CA THR A 393 -0.48 -9.50 -5.14
C THR A 393 1.01 -9.91 -5.22
N LEU A 394 1.76 -9.42 -6.21
CA LEU A 394 3.23 -9.57 -6.22
C LEU A 394 3.88 -8.88 -5.01
N ALA A 395 3.46 -7.65 -4.70
CA ALA A 395 3.96 -6.91 -3.54
C ALA A 395 3.64 -7.63 -2.23
N TYR A 396 2.41 -8.12 -2.03
CA TYR A 396 1.99 -8.83 -0.82
C TYR A 396 2.72 -10.15 -0.62
N VAL A 397 2.84 -10.96 -1.68
CA VAL A 397 3.61 -12.22 -1.63
C VAL A 397 5.07 -11.92 -1.30
N SER A 398 5.66 -10.90 -1.92
CA SER A 398 7.04 -10.54 -1.66
C SER A 398 7.28 -10.08 -0.21
N GLN A 399 6.33 -9.33 0.36
CA GLN A 399 6.34 -8.91 1.76
C GLN A 399 6.32 -10.10 2.72
N CYS A 400 5.44 -11.08 2.47
CA CYS A 400 5.39 -12.31 3.27
C CYS A 400 6.68 -13.11 3.16
N ILE A 401 7.29 -13.23 1.98
CA ILE A 401 8.58 -13.90 1.81
C ILE A 401 9.69 -13.14 2.55
N GLY A 402 9.71 -11.80 2.45
CA GLY A 402 10.63 -10.94 3.17
C GLY A 402 10.52 -11.10 4.68
N TYR A 403 9.29 -11.20 5.20
CA TYR A 403 9.02 -11.54 6.60
C TYR A 403 9.59 -12.91 6.99
N ILE A 404 9.31 -13.97 6.22
CA ILE A 404 9.82 -15.32 6.50
C ILE A 404 11.35 -15.32 6.52
N PHE A 405 11.99 -14.63 5.57
CA PHE A 405 13.45 -14.51 5.51
C PHE A 405 14.00 -13.87 6.79
N LEU A 406 13.43 -12.74 7.21
CA LEU A 406 13.93 -11.98 8.37
C LEU A 406 13.61 -12.68 9.70
N HIS A 407 12.42 -13.26 9.83
CA HIS A 407 12.02 -14.03 11.01
C HIS A 407 12.90 -15.26 11.23
N ARG A 408 13.31 -15.96 10.15
CA ARG A 408 14.20 -17.13 10.25
C ARG A 408 15.65 -16.76 10.54
N ARG A 409 16.16 -15.69 9.92
CA ARG A 409 17.59 -15.37 9.91
C ARG A 409 18.02 -14.41 11.03
N TYR A 410 17.09 -13.61 11.55
CA TYR A 410 17.36 -12.61 12.59
C TYR A 410 16.47 -12.82 13.81
N LYS A 411 16.58 -14.00 14.43
CA LYS A 411 15.76 -14.37 15.59
C LYS A 411 16.06 -13.51 16.82
N THR A 412 17.31 -13.11 17.00
CA THR A 412 17.86 -12.34 18.12
C THR A 412 17.50 -10.86 18.10
N MET A 413 17.05 -10.31 16.97
CA MET A 413 16.67 -8.90 16.89
C MET A 413 15.44 -8.59 17.75
N LYS A 414 15.52 -7.48 18.49
CA LYS A 414 14.43 -7.00 19.35
C LYS A 414 13.22 -6.60 18.50
N ARG A 415 12.06 -7.19 18.81
CA ARG A 415 10.74 -6.87 18.25
C ARG A 415 9.89 -6.25 19.33
N THR A 416 9.23 -5.13 19.04
CA THR A 416 8.25 -4.54 19.97
C THR A 416 6.83 -5.06 19.73
N PHE A 417 6.59 -5.65 18.56
CA PHE A 417 5.36 -6.36 18.22
C PHE A 417 5.73 -7.73 17.64
N ASN A 418 5.03 -8.79 18.06
CA ASN A 418 5.18 -10.13 17.49
C ASN A 418 3.88 -10.51 16.79
N SER A 419 3.98 -11.01 15.56
CA SER A 419 2.81 -11.48 14.81
C SER A 419 2.21 -12.69 15.53
N PRO A 420 0.90 -12.68 15.86
CA PRO A 420 0.24 -13.82 16.50
C PRO A 420 0.21 -15.07 15.60
N PHE A 421 0.28 -14.88 14.27
CA PHE A 421 0.21 -15.96 13.30
C PHE A 421 1.58 -16.44 12.82
N GLY A 422 2.65 -15.68 13.07
CA GLY A 422 4.02 -16.04 12.70
C GLY A 422 4.21 -16.43 11.22
N VAL A 423 5.16 -17.33 11.00
CA VAL A 423 5.45 -17.93 9.68
C VAL A 423 4.23 -18.68 9.08
N PRO A 424 3.43 -19.46 9.84
CA PRO A 424 2.22 -20.09 9.30
C PRO A 424 1.25 -19.08 8.67
N GLY A 425 1.01 -17.94 9.33
CA GLY A 425 0.16 -16.87 8.79
C GLY A 425 0.70 -16.31 7.48
N ALA A 426 2.02 -16.09 7.38
CA ALA A 426 2.64 -15.65 6.14
C ALA A 426 2.45 -16.64 4.99
N VAL A 427 2.52 -17.96 5.26
CA VAL A 427 2.29 -19.00 4.25
C VAL A 427 0.83 -19.03 3.80
N VAL A 428 -0.12 -18.87 4.73
CA VAL A 428 -1.55 -18.75 4.40
C VAL A 428 -1.80 -17.54 3.50
N ALA A 429 -1.27 -16.37 3.86
CA ALA A 429 -1.37 -15.17 3.04
C ALA A 429 -0.78 -15.36 1.63
N ILE A 430 0.42 -15.94 1.52
CA ILE A 430 1.05 -16.25 0.22
C ILE A 430 0.14 -17.14 -0.62
N THR A 431 -0.42 -18.20 -0.03
CA THR A 431 -1.27 -19.17 -0.74
C THR A 431 -2.51 -18.49 -1.29
N ILE A 432 -3.16 -17.65 -0.48
CA ILE A 432 -4.38 -16.94 -0.87
C ILE A 432 -4.10 -15.88 -1.94
N PHE A 433 -3.06 -15.06 -1.78
CA PHE A 433 -2.68 -14.07 -2.79
C PHE A 433 -2.19 -14.70 -4.09
N ALA A 434 -1.47 -15.82 -4.02
CA ALA A 434 -1.08 -16.59 -5.21
C ALA A 434 -2.30 -17.15 -5.94
N ALA A 435 -3.28 -17.68 -5.20
CA ALA A 435 -4.55 -18.13 -5.78
C ALA A 435 -5.31 -16.95 -6.45
N SER A 436 -5.37 -15.80 -5.79
CA SER A 436 -5.93 -14.57 -6.37
C SER A 436 -5.20 -14.16 -7.65
N PHE A 437 -3.87 -14.19 -7.66
CA PHE A 437 -3.05 -13.89 -8.84
C PHE A 437 -3.31 -14.85 -10.00
N VAL A 438 -3.44 -16.15 -9.73
CA VAL A 438 -3.80 -17.14 -10.76
C VAL A 438 -5.17 -16.82 -11.35
N SER A 439 -6.17 -16.48 -10.53
CA SER A 439 -7.49 -16.06 -11.01
C SER A 439 -7.42 -14.80 -11.87
N LEU A 440 -6.63 -13.80 -11.46
CA LEU A 440 -6.42 -12.56 -12.23
C LEU A 440 -5.84 -12.81 -13.62
N VAL A 441 -4.81 -13.66 -13.69
CA VAL A 441 -4.11 -13.96 -14.94
C VAL A 441 -4.92 -14.87 -15.86
N SER A 442 -5.66 -15.83 -15.32
CA SER A 442 -6.29 -16.88 -16.14
C SER A 442 -7.78 -16.70 -16.39
N LEU A 443 -8.53 -16.11 -15.45
CA LEU A 443 -10.00 -16.23 -15.44
C LEU A 443 -10.76 -14.92 -15.66
N GLN A 444 -10.07 -13.78 -15.58
CA GLN A 444 -10.73 -12.48 -15.73
C GLN A 444 -11.16 -12.20 -17.17
N LEU A 445 -12.26 -11.44 -17.30
CA LEU A 445 -12.64 -10.86 -18.58
C LEU A 445 -11.53 -9.90 -19.02
N ASP A 446 -11.17 -9.94 -20.30
CA ASP A 446 -10.04 -9.20 -20.87
C ASP A 446 -8.66 -9.47 -20.21
N SER A 447 -8.50 -10.64 -19.57
CA SER A 447 -7.23 -11.05 -18.94
C SER A 447 -6.04 -10.97 -19.90
N ALA A 448 -6.24 -11.25 -21.19
CA ALA A 448 -5.19 -11.14 -22.20
C ALA A 448 -4.58 -9.73 -22.27
N ARG A 449 -5.41 -8.68 -22.29
CA ARG A 449 -4.92 -7.28 -22.36
C ARG A 449 -4.22 -6.90 -21.06
N ALA A 450 -4.82 -7.21 -19.92
CA ALA A 450 -4.23 -6.95 -18.62
C ALA A 450 -2.87 -7.68 -18.46
N ASN A 451 -2.79 -8.94 -18.86
CA ASN A 451 -1.58 -9.75 -18.79
C ASN A 451 -0.47 -9.23 -19.71
N VAL A 452 -0.80 -8.83 -20.94
CA VAL A 452 0.18 -8.24 -21.85
C VAL A 452 0.72 -6.95 -21.27
N CYS A 453 -0.13 -6.07 -20.74
CA CYS A 453 0.29 -4.84 -20.06
C CYS A 453 1.16 -5.15 -18.83
N PHE A 454 0.77 -6.12 -18.01
CA PHE A 454 1.50 -6.55 -16.83
C PHE A 454 2.91 -7.06 -17.16
N VAL A 455 3.01 -8.05 -18.06
CA VAL A 455 4.28 -8.65 -18.45
C VAL A 455 5.17 -7.62 -19.15
N THR A 456 4.59 -6.79 -20.03
CA THR A 456 5.33 -5.75 -20.74
C THR A 456 5.87 -4.71 -19.75
N THR A 457 5.07 -4.30 -18.76
CA THR A 457 5.52 -3.37 -17.72
C THR A 457 6.66 -3.96 -16.91
N LEU A 458 6.54 -5.20 -16.45
CA LEU A 458 7.62 -5.88 -15.73
C LEU A 458 8.89 -6.02 -16.58
N ALA A 459 8.75 -6.36 -17.86
CA ALA A 459 9.87 -6.46 -18.79
C ALA A 459 10.55 -5.10 -19.00
N VAL A 460 9.80 -4.02 -19.21
CA VAL A 460 10.32 -2.66 -19.37
C VAL A 460 11.02 -2.19 -18.10
N LEU A 461 10.42 -2.41 -16.93
CA LEU A 461 11.04 -2.04 -15.64
C LEU A 461 12.34 -2.82 -15.40
N THR A 462 12.34 -4.12 -15.70
CA THR A 462 13.54 -4.96 -15.58
C THR A 462 14.62 -4.51 -16.56
N LEU A 463 14.25 -4.21 -17.81
CA LEU A 463 15.18 -3.71 -18.83
C LEU A 463 15.77 -2.36 -18.41
N TYR A 464 14.93 -1.42 -17.97
CA TYR A 464 15.37 -0.12 -17.44
C TYR A 464 16.35 -0.29 -16.28
N TYR A 465 16.08 -1.22 -15.36
CA TYR A 465 16.97 -1.50 -14.25
C TYR A 465 18.34 -1.98 -14.73
N HIS A 466 18.38 -2.98 -15.60
CA HIS A 466 19.63 -3.60 -16.06
C HIS A 466 20.45 -2.69 -16.99
N VAL A 467 19.80 -1.88 -17.82
CA VAL A 467 20.45 -0.99 -18.79
C VAL A 467 20.91 0.32 -18.13
N TYR A 468 20.06 0.92 -17.30
CA TYR A 468 20.25 2.27 -16.78
C TYR A 468 20.45 2.31 -15.27
N ALA A 469 19.45 1.85 -14.48
CA ALA A 469 19.44 2.09 -13.03
C ALA A 469 20.62 1.41 -12.30
N LYS A 470 20.96 0.18 -12.69
CA LYS A 470 22.05 -0.61 -12.09
C LYS A 470 23.40 0.10 -12.16
N ARG A 471 23.65 0.91 -13.21
CA ARG A 471 24.91 1.66 -13.38
C ARG A 471 24.99 2.92 -12.52
N ARG A 472 23.84 3.45 -12.07
CA ARG A 472 23.75 4.69 -11.29
C ARG A 472 23.36 4.47 -9.83
N GLN A 473 22.87 3.29 -9.49
CA GLN A 473 22.34 3.03 -8.15
C GLN A 473 23.41 3.33 -7.09
N THR A 474 22.97 3.94 -6.00
CA THR A 474 23.78 4.14 -4.79
C THR A 474 23.01 3.63 -3.59
N ILE A 475 23.71 3.17 -2.56
CA ILE A 475 23.09 2.85 -1.28
C ILE A 475 22.83 4.17 -0.57
N SER A 476 21.56 4.47 -0.30
CA SER A 476 21.17 5.67 0.45
C SER A 476 21.62 5.58 1.91
N ASP A 477 21.61 6.69 2.64
CA ASP A 477 22.00 6.70 4.06
C ASP A 477 21.04 5.90 4.93
N ASP A 478 19.74 5.93 4.62
CA ASP A 478 18.72 5.16 5.33
C ASP A 478 18.90 3.67 5.08
N GLU A 479 19.19 3.29 3.84
CA GLU A 479 19.55 1.91 3.51
C GLU A 479 20.85 1.49 4.18
N ARG A 480 21.86 2.36 4.24
CA ARG A 480 23.12 2.05 4.92
C ARG A 480 22.88 1.78 6.39
N LYS A 481 22.06 2.59 7.07
CA LYS A 481 21.72 2.35 8.49
C LYS A 481 21.05 1.01 8.67
N ILE A 482 20.04 0.69 7.85
CA ILE A 482 19.25 -0.54 8.02
C ILE A 482 20.03 -1.78 7.56
N LEU A 483 20.64 -1.74 6.37
CA LEU A 483 21.45 -2.83 5.81
C LEU A 483 22.70 -3.10 6.63
N PHE A 484 23.31 -2.09 7.25
CA PHE A 484 24.46 -2.31 8.13
C PHE A 484 24.09 -3.21 9.32
N PHE A 485 22.95 -2.98 9.97
CA PHE A 485 22.50 -3.85 11.07
C PHE A 485 22.18 -5.26 10.57
N VAL A 486 21.53 -5.38 9.42
CA VAL A 486 21.26 -6.68 8.78
C VAL A 486 22.57 -7.41 8.47
N HIS A 487 23.56 -6.72 7.90
CA HIS A 487 24.85 -7.29 7.52
C HIS A 487 25.69 -7.70 8.74
N VAL A 488 25.78 -6.85 9.76
CA VAL A 488 26.47 -7.18 11.03
C VAL A 488 25.76 -8.33 11.74
N GLY A 489 24.43 -8.36 11.77
CA GLY A 489 23.68 -9.48 12.33
C GLY A 489 23.95 -10.80 11.58
N THR A 490 24.19 -10.76 10.27
CA THR A 490 24.56 -11.96 9.50
C THR A 490 25.96 -12.48 9.85
N TYR A 491 26.87 -11.61 10.31
CA TYR A 491 28.21 -12.00 10.78
C TYR A 491 28.22 -12.57 12.20
N VAL A 492 27.28 -12.16 13.06
CA VAL A 492 27.20 -12.63 14.45
C VAL A 492 26.46 -13.97 14.55
N ASP A 493 25.43 -14.18 13.74
CA ASP A 493 24.49 -15.31 13.89
C ASP A 493 24.60 -16.41 12.80
N GLY A 494 25.60 -16.38 11.89
CA GLY A 494 25.71 -17.34 10.78
C GLY A 494 27.13 -17.84 10.46
N PRO A 495 27.30 -19.07 9.91
CA PRO A 495 28.59 -19.56 9.45
C PRO A 495 29.07 -18.70 8.27
N THR A 496 30.35 -18.31 8.33
CA THR A 496 31.04 -17.41 7.40
C THR A 496 30.89 -17.86 5.94
N TRP A 497 29.99 -17.21 5.19
CA TRP A 497 29.99 -17.28 3.73
C TRP A 497 30.36 -15.92 3.16
N HIS A 498 31.50 -15.87 2.48
CA HIS A 498 32.06 -14.67 1.84
C HIS A 498 31.17 -14.20 0.68
N PHE A 499 30.24 -13.28 0.95
CA PHE A 499 29.71 -12.39 -0.08
C PHE A 499 30.57 -11.12 -0.11
N GLN A 500 31.57 -11.08 -1.00
CA GLN A 500 32.29 -9.85 -1.31
C GLN A 500 31.36 -8.90 -2.07
N VAL A 501 30.73 -7.97 -1.35
CA VAL A 501 30.31 -6.71 -1.96
C VAL A 501 31.54 -5.83 -1.99
N ARG A 502 32.10 -5.62 -3.19
CA ARG A 502 33.14 -4.60 -3.39
C ARG A 502 32.50 -3.23 -3.14
N TRP A 503 33.01 -2.54 -2.11
CA TRP A 503 32.69 -1.15 -1.77
C TRP A 503 33.04 -0.19 -2.90
#